data_AF-A0A975WV44-F1
#
_entry.id   AF-A0A975WV44-F1
#
_cell.length_a   1.000
_cell.length_b   1.000
_cell.length_c   1.000
_cell.angle_alpha   90.00
_cell.angle_beta   90.00
_cell.angle_gamma   90.00
#
_symmetry.space_group_name_H-M   'P 1'
#
loop_
_entity.id
_entity.type
_entity.pdbx_description
1 polymer ?
#
loop_
_entity_poly.entity_id
_entity_poly.type
_entity_poly.pdbx_seq_one_letter_code
_entity_poly.pdbx_strand_id
1 'polypeptide(L)'
;MLTPASIAKHPIHPMLITIPIGLWIFSFACDLIRYFGGTSPNWPVVALYAMVGGIIGALLAALPGLIDLLSLPSGIRRIALLHMGINLTVVALYVVNAWWRMRGAGAGAIVLSAIAIGLLVVSGWLGGKMVHVHGVGVQTPPAPLR
;
A
#
# COMPACT_ATOMS: atom_id res chain seq x y z
N MET A 1 -7.54 15.62 -12.89
CA MET A 1 -6.50 16.59 -12.48
C MET A 1 -5.16 15.90 -12.55
N LEU A 2 -4.23 16.38 -13.39
CA LEU A 2 -2.88 15.84 -13.41
C LEU A 2 -2.16 16.13 -12.09
N THR A 3 -1.28 15.23 -11.69
CA THR A 3 -0.43 15.40 -10.52
C THR A 3 1.03 15.60 -10.95
N PRO A 4 1.82 16.39 -10.19
CA PRO A 4 3.18 16.77 -10.57
C PRO A 4 4.16 15.59 -10.66
N ALA A 5 4.02 14.56 -9.83
CA ALA A 5 4.88 13.37 -9.88
C ALA A 5 4.38 12.37 -10.95
N SER A 6 4.47 12.79 -12.22
CA SER A 6 4.05 12.02 -13.38
C SER A 6 5.12 11.99 -14.47
N ILE A 7 5.23 10.87 -15.19
CA ILE A 7 6.08 10.74 -16.38
C ILE A 7 5.17 10.50 -17.58
N ALA A 8 5.27 11.33 -18.63
CA ALA A 8 4.43 11.21 -19.83
C ALA A 8 2.92 11.11 -19.51
N LYS A 9 2.45 11.85 -18.49
CA LYS A 9 1.06 11.82 -17.96
C LYS A 9 0.67 10.53 -17.22
N HIS A 10 1.61 9.67 -16.89
CA HIS A 10 1.42 8.50 -16.03
C HIS A 10 1.84 8.85 -14.59
N PRO A 11 0.88 8.89 -13.63
CA PRO A 11 1.19 9.20 -12.24
C PRO A 11 2.00 8.06 -11.60
N ILE A 12 3.13 8.41 -10.98
CA ILE A 12 4.10 7.42 -10.48
C ILE A 12 3.57 6.70 -9.23
N HIS A 13 2.87 7.41 -8.35
CA HIS A 13 2.37 6.82 -7.10
C HIS A 13 1.43 5.62 -7.33
N PRO A 14 0.35 5.70 -8.15
CA PRO A 14 -0.49 4.55 -8.49
C PRO A 14 0.23 3.38 -9.15
N MET A 15 1.35 3.63 -9.84
CA MET A 15 2.17 2.55 -10.40
C MET A 15 2.92 1.80 -9.28
N LEU A 16 3.57 2.54 -8.38
CA LEU A 16 4.41 1.97 -7.33
C LEU A 16 3.63 1.28 -6.22
N ILE A 17 2.41 1.74 -5.88
CA ILE A 17 1.60 1.12 -4.81
C ILE A 17 1.22 -0.34 -5.08
N THR A 18 1.33 -0.81 -6.32
CA THR A 18 1.07 -2.23 -6.66
C THR A 18 2.08 -3.17 -6.00
N ILE A 19 3.32 -2.70 -5.81
CA ILE A 19 4.42 -3.44 -5.18
C ILE A 19 4.10 -3.78 -3.70
N PRO A 20 3.90 -2.79 -2.81
CA PRO A 20 3.62 -3.08 -1.40
C PRO A 20 2.33 -3.89 -1.22
N ILE A 21 1.28 -3.58 -1.99
CA ILE A 21 0.00 -4.30 -1.89
C ILE A 21 0.20 -5.79 -2.22
N GLY A 22 0.82 -6.09 -3.36
CA GLY A 22 1.05 -7.47 -3.77
C GLY A 22 1.94 -8.23 -2.78
N LEU A 23 3.03 -7.62 -2.35
CA LEU A 23 3.99 -8.25 -1.43
C LEU A 23 3.41 -8.50 -0.04
N TRP A 24 2.60 -7.58 0.50
CA TRP A 24 1.98 -7.76 1.81
C TRP A 24 0.84 -8.77 1.80
N ILE A 25 0.02 -8.79 0.74
CA ILE A 25 -0.99 -9.85 0.56
C ILE A 25 -0.31 -11.21 0.42
N PHE A 26 0.74 -11.30 -0.39
CA PHE A 26 1.50 -12.54 -0.57
C PHE A 26 2.17 -12.99 0.73
N SER A 27 2.79 -12.07 1.47
CA SER A 27 3.36 -12.33 2.80
C SER A 27 2.33 -12.96 3.74
N PHE A 28 1.13 -12.38 3.81
CA PHE A 28 0.04 -12.90 4.62
C PHE A 28 -0.46 -14.27 4.13
N ALA A 29 -0.53 -14.48 2.81
CA ALA A 29 -0.87 -15.79 2.25
C ALA A 29 0.15 -16.86 2.66
N CYS A 30 1.45 -16.56 2.63
CA CYS A 30 2.50 -17.48 3.10
C CYS A 30 2.34 -17.82 4.60
N ASP A 31 1.97 -16.83 5.42
CA ASP A 31 1.67 -17.07 6.84
C ASP A 31 0.50 -18.04 7.02
N LEU A 32 -0.59 -17.84 6.28
CA LEU A 32 -1.76 -18.71 6.35
C LEU A 32 -1.44 -20.12 5.88
N ILE A 33 -0.70 -20.27 4.77
CA ILE A 33 -0.27 -21.58 4.28
C ILE A 33 0.54 -22.31 5.36
N ARG A 34 1.50 -21.62 6.01
CA ARG A 34 2.27 -22.22 7.10
C ARG A 34 1.40 -22.59 8.30
N TYR A 35 0.45 -21.73 8.66
CA TYR A 35 -0.44 -21.94 9.80
C TYR A 35 -1.39 -23.13 9.59
N PHE A 36 -1.91 -23.30 8.37
CA PHE A 36 -2.83 -24.39 8.00
C PHE A 36 -2.14 -25.67 7.52
N GLY A 37 -0.89 -25.91 7.93
CA GLY A 37 -0.22 -27.20 7.74
C GLY A 37 0.77 -27.27 6.58
N GLY A 38 1.12 -26.14 5.96
CA GLY A 38 2.23 -26.08 5.02
C GLY A 38 3.55 -26.54 5.68
N THR A 39 4.17 -27.57 5.13
CA THR A 39 5.32 -28.26 5.74
C THR A 39 6.68 -27.65 5.39
N SER A 40 6.74 -26.85 4.32
CA SER A 40 8.00 -26.23 3.88
C SER A 40 8.51 -25.22 4.91
N PRO A 41 9.80 -25.30 5.32
CA PRO A 41 10.40 -24.32 6.22
C PRO A 41 10.59 -22.94 5.56
N ASN A 42 10.38 -22.83 4.24
CA ASN A 42 10.56 -21.57 3.50
C ASN A 42 9.38 -20.61 3.64
N TRP A 43 8.19 -21.07 4.07
CA TRP A 43 7.02 -20.20 4.17
C TRP A 43 7.23 -18.97 5.07
N PRO A 44 7.75 -19.09 6.31
CA PRO A 44 8.04 -17.92 7.15
C PRO A 44 9.13 -17.01 6.57
N VAL A 45 10.12 -17.59 5.89
CA VAL A 45 11.24 -16.86 5.30
C VAL A 45 10.74 -15.97 4.16
N VAL A 46 9.98 -16.56 3.23
CA VAL A 46 9.38 -15.82 2.11
C VAL A 46 8.37 -14.79 2.61
N ALA A 47 7.56 -15.13 3.62
CA ALA A 47 6.65 -14.17 4.24
C ALA A 47 7.40 -12.94 4.79
N LEU A 48 8.52 -13.15 5.48
CA LEU A 48 9.35 -12.07 6.03
C LEU A 48 9.99 -11.22 4.93
N TYR A 49 10.60 -11.83 3.91
CA TYR A 49 11.21 -11.06 2.81
C TYR A 49 10.19 -10.29 1.98
N ALA A 50 9.02 -10.88 1.71
CA ALA A 50 7.92 -10.18 1.06
C ALA A 50 7.44 -9.00 1.90
N MET A 51 7.32 -9.17 3.22
CA MET A 51 6.99 -8.09 4.14
C MET A 51 7.97 -6.92 4.06
N VAL A 52 9.27 -7.21 4.12
CA VAL A 52 10.34 -6.20 4.03
C VAL A 52 10.36 -5.53 2.65
N GLY A 53 10.22 -6.29 1.57
CA GLY A 53 10.11 -5.74 0.23
C GLY A 53 8.89 -4.82 0.09
N GLY A 54 7.76 -5.17 0.71
CA GLY A 54 6.58 -4.34 0.75
C GLY A 54 6.80 -3.03 1.53
N ILE A 55 7.53 -3.06 2.64
CA ILE A 55 7.92 -1.83 3.37
C ILE A 55 8.72 -0.91 2.46
N ILE A 56 9.74 -1.44 1.78
CA ILE A 56 10.57 -0.65 0.84
C ILE A 56 9.71 -0.07 -0.29
N GLY A 57 8.88 -0.90 -0.91
CA GLY A 57 7.97 -0.47 -1.98
C GLY A 57 6.99 0.61 -1.54
N ALA A 58 6.44 0.51 -0.33
CA ALA A 58 5.54 1.50 0.24
C ALA A 58 6.24 2.84 0.47
N LEU A 59 7.48 2.83 0.99
CA LEU A 59 8.26 4.05 1.19
C LEU A 59 8.62 4.71 -0.14
N LEU A 60 8.99 3.93 -1.15
CA LEU A 60 9.23 4.44 -2.51
C LEU A 60 7.95 5.04 -3.12
N ALA A 61 6.79 4.42 -2.92
CA ALA A 61 5.51 4.96 -3.36
C ALA A 61 5.08 6.22 -2.58
N ALA A 62 5.44 6.33 -1.30
CA ALA A 62 5.09 7.46 -0.47
C ALA A 62 5.72 8.78 -0.96
N LEU A 63 6.91 8.73 -1.56
CA LEU A 63 7.61 9.92 -2.09
C LEU A 63 6.80 10.66 -3.17
N PRO A 64 6.44 10.06 -4.33
CA PRO A 64 5.60 10.72 -5.32
C PRO A 64 4.20 11.02 -4.77
N GLY A 65 3.66 10.18 -3.88
CA GLY A 65 2.36 10.43 -3.25
C GLY A 65 2.34 11.70 -2.41
N LEU A 66 3.43 11.98 -1.67
CA LEU A 66 3.59 13.21 -0.90
C LEU A 66 3.73 14.43 -1.82
N ILE A 67 4.53 14.33 -2.89
CA ILE A 67 4.68 15.40 -3.89
C ILE A 67 3.30 15.74 -4.50
N ASP A 68 2.53 14.73 -4.87
CA ASP A 68 1.19 14.89 -5.43
C ASP A 68 0.22 15.51 -4.42
N LEU A 69 0.26 15.07 -3.16
CA LEU A 69 -0.58 15.59 -2.08
C LEU A 69 -0.42 17.11 -1.89
N LEU A 70 0.80 17.63 -2.04
CA LEU A 70 1.08 19.07 -1.91
C LEU A 70 0.43 19.92 -3.01
N SER A 71 0.10 19.32 -4.15
CA SER A 71 -0.59 19.99 -5.27
C SER A 71 -2.12 19.93 -5.20
N LEU A 72 -2.69 19.14 -4.26
CA LEU A 72 -4.13 18.91 -4.22
C LEU A 72 -4.91 20.11 -3.65
N PRO A 73 -6.10 20.40 -4.20
CA PRO A 73 -7.00 21.41 -3.66
C PRO A 73 -7.55 21.00 -2.28
N SER A 74 -7.93 21.98 -1.47
CA SER A 74 -8.37 21.79 -0.07
C SER A 74 -9.48 20.74 0.11
N GLY A 75 -10.43 20.68 -0.83
CA GLY A 75 -11.55 19.72 -0.78
C GLY A 75 -11.14 18.25 -0.85
N ILE A 76 -10.05 17.92 -1.55
CA ILE A 76 -9.54 16.54 -1.70
C ILE A 76 -8.46 16.24 -0.66
N ARG A 77 -7.72 17.28 -0.21
CA ARG A 77 -6.57 17.15 0.68
C ARG A 77 -6.89 16.43 2.00
N ARG A 78 -8.09 16.59 2.56
CA ARG A 78 -8.52 15.85 3.76
C ARG A 78 -8.52 14.33 3.56
N ILE A 79 -9.05 13.87 2.42
CA ILE A 79 -9.07 12.43 2.08
C ILE A 79 -7.64 11.93 1.82
N ALA A 80 -6.83 12.73 1.12
CA ALA A 80 -5.43 12.40 0.84
C ALA A 80 -4.59 12.28 2.12
N LEU A 81 -4.76 13.19 3.09
CA LEU A 81 -4.09 13.14 4.39
C LEU A 81 -4.52 11.92 5.21
N LEU A 82 -5.82 11.58 5.22
CA LEU A 82 -6.32 10.38 5.89
C LEU A 82 -5.74 9.11 5.26
N HIS A 83 -5.75 9.02 3.93
CA HIS A 83 -5.15 7.93 3.17
C HIS A 83 -3.66 7.78 3.49
N MET A 84 -2.89 8.88 3.43
CA MET A 84 -1.47 8.89 3.79
C MET A 84 -1.25 8.43 5.24
N GLY A 85 -2.04 8.94 6.19
CA GLY A 85 -1.94 8.56 7.61
C GLY A 85 -2.16 7.07 7.83
N ILE A 86 -3.21 6.50 7.22
CA ILE A 86 -3.50 5.06 7.30
C ILE A 86 -2.33 4.25 6.72
N ASN A 87 -1.80 4.63 5.55
CA ASN A 87 -0.67 3.91 4.95
C ASN A 87 0.60 3.97 5.81
N LEU A 88 0.90 5.11 6.42
CA LEU A 88 2.04 5.22 7.34
C LEU A 88 1.83 4.34 8.59
N THR A 89 0.60 4.24 9.09
CA THR A 89 0.27 3.27 10.15
C THR A 89 0.50 1.83 9.67
N VAL A 90 0.04 1.46 8.47
CA VAL A 90 0.27 0.12 7.90
C VAL A 90 1.77 -0.19 7.79
N VAL A 91 2.58 0.76 7.28
CA VAL A 91 4.05 0.62 7.23
C VAL A 91 4.62 0.39 8.63
N ALA A 92 4.23 1.20 9.61
CA ALA A 92 4.71 1.05 10.99
C ALA A 92 4.34 -0.32 11.58
N LEU A 93 3.11 -0.79 11.36
CA LEU A 93 2.67 -2.12 11.79
C LEU A 93 3.53 -3.22 11.15
N TYR A 94 3.82 -3.13 9.86
CA TYR A 94 4.68 -4.11 9.19
C TYR A 94 6.14 -4.05 9.63
N VAL A 95 6.68 -2.86 9.93
CA VAL A 95 8.03 -2.72 10.52
C VAL A 95 8.09 -3.40 11.90
N VAL A 96 7.11 -3.14 12.77
CA VAL A 96 7.00 -3.79 14.07
C VAL A 96 6.84 -5.30 13.93
N ASN A 97 6.02 -5.75 12.97
CA ASN A 97 5.78 -7.16 12.70
C ASN A 97 7.06 -7.87 12.22
N ALA A 98 7.78 -7.28 11.25
CA ALA A 98 9.05 -7.81 10.76
C ALA A 98 10.08 -7.91 11.89
N TRP A 99 10.21 -6.86 12.70
CA TRP A 99 11.09 -6.87 13.87
C TRP A 99 10.70 -7.94 14.89
N TRP A 100 9.40 -8.07 15.19
CA TRP A 100 8.91 -9.09 16.13
C TRP A 100 9.22 -10.50 15.63
N ARG A 101 9.07 -10.76 14.33
CA ARG A 101 9.42 -12.05 13.70
C ARG A 101 10.89 -12.37 13.81
N MET A 102 11.77 -11.38 13.65
CA MET A 102 13.22 -11.57 13.87
C MET A 102 13.57 -11.93 15.32
N ARG A 103 12.66 -11.68 16.28
CA ARG A 103 12.79 -12.03 17.70
C ARG A 103 12.10 -13.34 18.07
N GLY A 104 11.59 -14.11 17.10
CA GLY A 104 10.89 -15.38 17.35
C GLY A 104 9.40 -15.24 17.64
N ALA A 105 8.71 -14.32 16.95
CA ALA A 105 7.26 -14.12 17.11
C ALA A 105 6.44 -15.41 16.91
N GLY A 106 5.40 -15.56 17.72
CA GLY A 106 4.37 -16.58 17.57
C GLY A 106 3.18 -16.11 16.71
N ALA A 107 2.03 -16.76 16.87
CA ALA A 107 0.82 -16.51 16.06
C ALA A 107 0.31 -15.05 16.09
N GLY A 108 0.66 -14.26 17.12
CA GLY A 108 0.29 -12.84 17.21
C GLY A 108 0.81 -11.99 16.04
N ALA A 109 1.92 -12.36 15.41
CA ALA A 109 2.44 -11.69 14.22
C ALA A 109 1.54 -11.87 12.98
N ILE A 110 0.75 -12.96 12.92
CA ILE A 110 -0.23 -13.19 11.85
C ILE A 110 -1.45 -12.29 12.06
N VAL A 111 -1.92 -12.15 13.30
CA VAL A 111 -3.02 -11.23 13.64
C VAL A 111 -2.64 -9.78 13.30
N LEU A 112 -1.41 -9.38 13.61
CA LEU A 112 -0.90 -8.05 13.25
C LEU A 112 -0.88 -7.84 11.73
N SER A 113 -0.49 -8.85 10.94
CA SER A 113 -0.60 -8.82 9.48
C SER A 113 -2.06 -8.66 9.03
N ALA A 114 -3.00 -9.39 9.63
CA ALA A 114 -4.41 -9.32 9.28
C ALA A 114 -5.01 -7.92 9.54
N ILE A 115 -4.67 -7.30 10.68
CA ILE A 115 -5.06 -5.92 11.00
C ILE A 115 -4.48 -4.94 9.97
N ALA A 116 -3.20 -5.07 9.65
CA ALA A 116 -2.53 -4.23 8.67
C ALA A 116 -3.17 -4.36 7.27
N ILE A 117 -3.52 -5.58 6.84
CA ILE A 117 -4.25 -5.82 5.60
C ILE A 117 -5.64 -5.19 5.63
N GLY A 118 -6.38 -5.29 6.74
CA GLY A 118 -7.67 -4.62 6.89
C GLY A 118 -7.59 -3.10 6.71
N LEU A 119 -6.58 -2.47 7.33
CA LEU A 119 -6.29 -1.04 7.13
C LEU A 119 -5.88 -0.73 5.69
N LEU A 120 -5.10 -1.59 5.05
CA LEU A 120 -4.70 -1.46 3.65
C LEU A 120 -5.92 -1.47 2.71
N VAL A 121 -6.91 -2.32 2.97
CA VAL A 121 -8.18 -2.35 2.21
C VAL A 121 -8.92 -1.02 2.34
N VAL A 122 -9.05 -0.49 3.56
CA VAL A 122 -9.69 0.83 3.80
C VAL A 122 -8.91 1.93 3.08
N SER A 123 -7.59 1.91 3.16
CA SER A 123 -6.72 2.86 2.47
C SER A 123 -6.88 2.77 0.95
N GLY A 124 -6.94 1.55 0.39
CA GLY A 124 -7.18 1.29 -1.03
C GLY A 124 -8.51 1.84 -1.51
N TRP A 125 -9.57 1.73 -0.69
CA TRP A 125 -10.86 2.35 -0.98
C TRP A 125 -10.76 3.87 -1.09
N LEU A 126 -10.06 4.53 -0.16
CA LEU A 126 -9.84 5.99 -0.21
C LEU A 126 -9.01 6.41 -1.42
N GLY A 127 -7.96 5.66 -1.76
CA GLY A 127 -7.15 5.88 -2.96
C GLY A 127 -7.99 5.75 -4.24
N GLY A 128 -8.78 4.69 -4.34
CA GLY A 128 -9.72 4.47 -5.43
C GLY A 128 -10.75 5.60 -5.54
N LYS A 129 -11.28 6.10 -4.41
CA LYS A 129 -12.16 7.27 -4.40
C LYS A 129 -11.46 8.52 -4.97
N MET A 130 -10.21 8.79 -4.61
CA MET A 130 -9.46 9.92 -5.17
C MET A 130 -9.29 9.81 -6.70
N VAL A 131 -8.95 8.62 -7.21
CA VAL A 131 -8.73 8.40 -8.65
C VAL A 131 -10.04 8.36 -9.42
N HIS A 132 -10.99 7.52 -9.01
CA HIS A 132 -12.17 7.19 -9.82
C HIS A 132 -13.36 8.14 -9.59
N VAL A 133 -13.46 8.78 -8.41
CA VAL A 133 -14.56 9.72 -8.13
C VAL A 133 -14.10 11.16 -8.29
N HIS A 134 -12.89 11.50 -7.82
CA HIS A 134 -12.36 12.86 -7.88
C HIS A 134 -11.39 13.11 -9.05
N GLY A 135 -11.07 12.09 -9.86
CA GLY A 135 -10.25 12.23 -11.05
C GLY A 135 -8.80 12.65 -10.77
N VAL A 136 -8.26 12.34 -9.57
CA VAL A 136 -6.85 12.63 -9.24
C VAL A 136 -5.94 11.75 -10.10
N GLY A 137 -4.97 12.38 -10.77
CA GLY A 137 -4.05 11.70 -11.70
C GLY A 137 -4.64 11.36 -13.07
N VAL A 138 -5.91 11.72 -13.34
CA VAL A 138 -6.61 11.37 -14.59
C VAL A 138 -6.78 12.60 -15.49
N GLN A 139 -6.50 12.42 -16.79
CA GLN A 139 -6.94 13.33 -17.86
C GLN A 139 -8.25 12.82 -18.46
N THR A 140 -9.28 13.68 -18.47
CA THR A 140 -10.49 13.43 -19.24
C THR A 140 -10.20 13.69 -20.72
N PRO A 141 -10.44 12.75 -21.63
CA PRO A 141 -10.34 13.01 -23.06
C PRO A 141 -11.29 14.15 -23.47
N PRO A 142 -10.93 14.99 -24.46
CA PRO A 142 -11.86 15.97 -25.00
C PRO A 142 -13.12 15.26 -25.51
N ALA A 143 -14.27 15.93 -25.42
CA ALA A 143 -15.52 15.41 -25.94
C ALA A 143 -15.36 15.08 -27.44
N PRO A 144 -15.89 13.94 -27.92
CA PRO A 144 -15.84 13.61 -29.33
C PRO A 144 -16.53 14.73 -30.12
N LEU A 145 -15.88 15.18 -31.20
CA LEU A 145 -16.48 16.09 -32.17
C LEU A 145 -17.69 15.35 -32.76
N ARG A 146 -18.88 15.92 -32.56
CA ARG A 146 -20.13 15.43 -33.18
C ARG A 146 -20.15 15.77 -34.67
#